data_AF-A2FZL1-F1
#
_entry.id   AF-A2FZL1-F1
#
_cell.length_a   1.000
_cell.length_b   1.000
_cell.length_c   1.000
_cell.angle_alpha   90.00
_cell.angle_beta   90.00
_cell.angle_gamma   90.00
#
_symmetry.space_group_name_H-M   'P 1'
#
loop_
_entity.id
_entity.type
_entity.pdbx_description
1 polymer ?
#
loop_
_entity_poly.entity_id
_entity_poly.type
_entity_poly.pdbx_seq_one_letter_code
_entity_poly.pdbx_strand_id
1 'polypeptide(L)'
;MLYSLFVHLQTTRGTPPDSSFAQAPKHVETSAPAPPPMRSSEDRDEKIKNDVIEFLKENNSDRGTPEEQIIQHFSHIYSAEEVKKAVETANFNGEIYSTSEDNCYNPC
;
A
#
# COMPACT_ATOMS: atom_id res chain seq x y z
N MET A 1 -32.39 -7.57 -10.17
CA MET A 1 -31.11 -7.89 -9.51
C MET A 1 -31.42 -8.30 -8.07
N LEU A 2 -31.72 -9.59 -7.86
CA LEU A 2 -31.95 -10.18 -6.54
C LEU A 2 -31.92 -11.72 -6.70
N TYR A 3 -31.22 -12.36 -5.76
CA TYR A 3 -31.14 -13.80 -5.47
C TYR A 3 -30.20 -14.64 -6.36
N SER A 4 -29.42 -15.61 -5.87
CA SER A 4 -29.54 -16.40 -4.64
C SER A 4 -28.21 -17.08 -4.27
N LEU A 5 -27.98 -17.31 -2.97
CA LEU A 5 -26.98 -18.28 -2.48
C LEU A 5 -27.25 -19.67 -3.07
N PHE A 6 -26.20 -20.35 -3.53
CA PHE A 6 -26.25 -21.79 -3.78
C PHE A 6 -25.20 -22.50 -2.94
N VAL A 7 -25.68 -23.12 -1.85
CA VAL A 7 -24.96 -24.14 -1.09
C VAL A 7 -24.94 -25.41 -1.94
N HIS A 8 -23.77 -25.88 -2.35
CA HIS A 8 -23.64 -27.20 -2.99
C HIS A 8 -23.55 -28.28 -1.91
N LEU A 9 -24.70 -28.86 -1.57
CA LEU A 9 -24.78 -30.13 -0.86
C LEU A 9 -25.11 -31.22 -1.87
N GLN A 10 -24.18 -32.12 -2.16
CA GLN A 10 -24.51 -33.46 -2.65
C GLN A 10 -23.67 -34.52 -1.95
N THR A 11 -24.38 -35.21 -1.06
CA THR A 11 -24.07 -36.46 -0.40
C THR A 11 -24.22 -37.62 -1.39
N THR A 12 -23.24 -38.53 -1.47
CA THR A 12 -23.48 -39.89 -1.97
C THR A 12 -22.86 -40.91 -1.02
N ARG A 13 -23.72 -41.85 -0.61
CA ARG A 13 -23.55 -42.90 0.39
C ARG A 13 -22.90 -44.14 -0.24
N GLY A 14 -22.08 -44.87 0.52
CA GLY A 14 -21.65 -46.24 0.21
C GLY A 14 -20.57 -46.72 1.17
N THR A 15 -20.88 -47.74 1.97
CA THR A 15 -20.14 -48.33 3.10
C THR A 15 -18.81 -49.03 2.73
N PRO A 16 -17.92 -49.32 3.71
CA PRO A 16 -16.54 -49.77 3.48
C PRO A 16 -16.43 -51.30 3.32
N PRO A 17 -15.35 -51.79 2.70
CA PRO A 17 -14.80 -53.07 3.11
C PRO A 17 -13.28 -53.00 3.38
N ASP A 18 -12.90 -53.74 4.41
CA ASP A 18 -11.58 -54.09 4.92
C ASP A 18 -10.33 -53.87 4.04
N SER A 19 -9.38 -53.16 4.66
CA SER A 19 -7.99 -53.57 4.95
C SER A 19 -7.21 -54.31 3.85
N SER A 20 -6.14 -53.67 3.33
CA SER A 20 -4.78 -54.24 3.32
C SER A 20 -3.74 -53.24 2.76
N PHE A 21 -2.82 -52.82 3.63
CA PHE A 21 -1.38 -52.63 3.36
C PHE A 21 -0.93 -52.07 1.99
N ALA A 22 -0.73 -50.75 1.89
CA ALA A 22 0.28 -50.17 0.99
C ALA A 22 0.57 -48.71 1.38
N GLN A 23 1.64 -48.52 2.15
CA GLN A 23 2.21 -47.20 2.42
C GLN A 23 3.02 -46.77 1.18
N ALA A 24 2.54 -45.77 0.43
CA ALA A 24 3.31 -45.06 -0.60
C ALA A 24 2.58 -43.79 -1.06
N PRO A 25 3.26 -42.81 -1.69
CA PRO A 25 4.43 -42.05 -1.24
C PRO A 25 4.03 -40.59 -0.95
N LYS A 26 4.94 -39.81 -0.36
CA LYS A 26 4.76 -38.36 -0.10
C LYS A 26 4.42 -37.63 -1.41
N HIS A 27 3.15 -37.26 -1.59
CA HIS A 27 2.74 -36.32 -2.61
C HIS A 27 3.22 -34.94 -2.18
N VAL A 28 4.29 -34.47 -2.83
CA VAL A 28 4.75 -33.09 -2.73
C VAL A 28 3.64 -32.24 -3.34
N GLU A 29 2.87 -31.60 -2.47
CA GLU A 29 1.93 -30.57 -2.87
C GLU A 29 2.76 -29.42 -3.43
N THR A 30 2.85 -29.37 -4.76
CA THR A 30 3.38 -28.23 -5.52
C THR A 30 2.50 -27.03 -5.19
N SER A 31 2.86 -26.34 -4.11
CA SER A 31 2.33 -25.04 -3.76
C SER A 31 2.71 -24.11 -4.89
N ALA A 32 1.72 -23.71 -5.69
CA ALA A 32 1.89 -22.63 -6.66
C ALA A 32 2.48 -21.42 -5.91
N PRO A 33 3.51 -20.75 -6.44
CA PRO A 33 4.06 -19.57 -5.79
C PRO A 33 2.97 -18.51 -5.68
N ALA A 34 2.75 -18.00 -4.46
CA ALA A 34 1.92 -16.83 -4.24
C ALA A 34 2.41 -15.69 -5.16
N PRO A 35 1.49 -14.91 -5.76
CA PRO A 35 1.90 -13.76 -6.56
C PRO A 35 2.84 -12.88 -5.73
N PRO A 36 3.93 -12.34 -6.34
CA PRO A 36 4.86 -11.49 -5.61
C PRO A 36 4.08 -10.31 -5.01
N PRO A 37 4.40 -9.90 -3.77
CA PRO A 37 3.69 -8.79 -3.15
C PRO A 37 3.97 -7.54 -3.98
N MET A 38 2.92 -6.80 -4.38
CA MET A 38 2.96 -5.57 -5.18
C MET A 38 3.63 -4.38 -4.44
N ARG A 39 4.67 -4.61 -3.64
CA ARG A 39 5.30 -3.63 -2.74
C ARG A 39 6.11 -2.56 -3.46
N SER A 40 6.33 -2.66 -4.77
CA SER A 40 7.23 -1.74 -5.47
C SER A 40 6.72 -0.30 -5.56
N SER A 41 5.40 -0.08 -5.57
CA SER A 41 4.82 1.27 -5.63
C SER A 41 4.59 1.88 -4.25
N GLU A 42 4.11 1.10 -3.29
CA GLU A 42 3.82 1.58 -1.92
C GLU A 42 5.11 2.01 -1.19
N ASP A 43 6.19 1.26 -1.37
CA ASP A 43 7.51 1.58 -0.79
C ASP A 43 8.07 2.89 -1.37
N ARG A 44 7.81 3.14 -2.66
CA ARG A 44 8.21 4.38 -3.34
C ARG A 44 7.40 5.58 -2.86
N ASP A 45 6.07 5.45 -2.77
CA ASP A 45 5.18 6.51 -2.27
C ASP A 45 5.57 6.90 -0.82
N GLU A 46 5.85 5.90 0.03
CA GLU A 46 6.28 6.13 1.42
C GLU A 46 7.65 6.80 1.50
N LYS A 47 8.58 6.43 0.62
CA LYS A 47 9.87 7.10 0.51
C LYS A 47 9.72 8.58 0.13
N ILE A 48 8.92 8.89 -0.90
CA ILE A 48 8.71 10.28 -1.34
C ILE A 48 8.09 11.10 -0.20
N LYS A 49 7.12 10.53 0.52
CA LYS A 49 6.48 11.16 1.68
C LYS A 49 7.50 11.47 2.78
N ASN A 50 8.36 10.52 3.12
CA ASN A 50 9.39 10.71 4.13
C ASN A 50 10.39 11.79 3.72
N ASP A 51 10.83 11.78 2.44
CA ASP A 51 11.73 12.81 1.90
C ASP A 51 11.08 14.21 1.98
N VAL A 52 9.79 14.34 1.66
CA VAL A 52 9.04 15.61 1.77
C VAL A 52 8.96 16.09 3.22
N ILE A 53 8.68 15.20 4.17
CA ILE A 53 8.61 15.54 5.60
C ILE A 53 9.97 15.99 6.12
N GLU A 54 11.04 15.30 5.73
CA GLU A 54 12.42 15.67 6.10
C GLU A 54 12.78 17.05 5.55
N PHE A 55 12.49 17.31 4.27
CA PHE A 55 12.69 18.62 3.65
C PHE A 55 11.96 19.75 4.41
N LEU A 56 10.70 19.51 4.81
CA LEU A 56 9.90 20.49 5.57
C LEU A 56 10.41 20.71 6.99
N LYS A 57 11.04 19.70 7.61
CA LYS A 57 11.70 19.85 8.92
C LYS A 57 12.94 20.72 8.83
N GLU A 58 13.71 20.59 7.75
CA GLU A 58 14.91 21.42 7.53
C GLU A 58 14.56 22.87 7.14
N ASN A 59 13.44 23.07 6.43
CA ASN A 59 13.00 24.36 5.91
C ASN A 59 11.79 24.93 6.67
N ASN A 60 11.65 24.58 7.96
CA ASN A 60 10.54 25.06 8.78
C ASN A 60 10.55 26.60 8.84
N SER A 61 9.44 27.19 8.40
CA SER A 61 9.28 28.63 8.34
C SER A 61 7.97 29.03 9.00
N ASP A 62 7.90 30.20 9.65
CA ASP A 62 6.69 30.69 10.30
C ASP A 62 5.48 30.78 9.35
N ARG A 63 5.75 30.97 8.05
CA ARG A 63 4.73 31.07 7.00
C ARG A 63 4.43 29.76 6.28
N GLY A 64 5.17 28.70 6.58
CA GLY A 64 5.13 27.47 5.81
C GLY A 64 6.01 27.54 4.56
N THR A 65 6.23 26.36 3.96
CA THR A 65 6.92 26.22 2.69
C THR A 65 5.89 26.05 1.57
N PRO A 66 5.92 26.87 0.51
CA PRO A 66 5.00 26.74 -0.62
C PRO A 66 5.13 25.40 -1.33
N GLU A 67 4.01 24.80 -1.74
CA GLU A 67 3.97 23.53 -2.49
C GLU A 67 4.87 23.57 -3.72
N GLU A 68 4.89 24.69 -4.43
CA GLU A 68 5.69 24.91 -5.62
C GLU A 68 7.19 24.79 -5.33
N GLN A 69 7.66 25.25 -4.16
CA GLN A 69 9.05 25.07 -3.75
C GLN A 69 9.37 23.61 -3.43
N ILE A 70 8.46 22.90 -2.77
CA ILE A 70 8.60 21.47 -2.47
C ILE A 70 8.73 20.69 -3.80
N ILE A 71 7.82 20.93 -4.74
CA ILE A 71 7.84 20.31 -6.08
C ILE A 71 9.13 20.66 -6.82
N GLN A 72 9.55 21.92 -6.81
CA GLN A 72 10.76 22.36 -7.48
C GLN A 72 12.00 21.67 -6.90
N HIS A 73 12.08 21.53 -5.57
CA HIS A 73 13.17 20.84 -4.90
C HIS A 73 13.28 19.39 -5.38
N PHE A 74 12.16 18.67 -5.44
CA PHE A 74 12.14 17.25 -5.82
C PHE A 74 12.04 16.98 -7.32
N SER A 75 11.89 18.00 -8.16
CA SER A 75 11.66 17.88 -9.62
C SER A 75 12.73 17.09 -10.37
N HIS A 76 13.92 16.94 -9.80
CA HIS A 76 15.03 16.19 -10.37
C HIS A 76 15.02 14.69 -10.03
N ILE A 77 14.20 14.28 -9.05
CA ILE A 77 14.11 12.90 -8.56
C ILE A 77 12.72 12.31 -8.82
N TYR A 78 11.67 13.10 -8.58
CA TYR A 78 10.27 12.70 -8.61
C TYR A 78 9.46 13.58 -9.55
N SER A 79 8.35 13.05 -10.07
CA SER A 79 7.40 13.86 -10.81
C SER A 79 6.61 14.79 -9.88
N ALA A 80 6.11 15.90 -10.41
CA ALA A 80 5.29 16.83 -9.64
C ALA A 80 4.02 16.18 -9.06
N GLU A 81 3.43 15.22 -9.79
CA GLU A 81 2.25 14.47 -9.37
C GLU A 81 2.54 13.57 -8.16
N GLU A 82 3.68 12.87 -8.18
CA GLU A 82 4.14 12.05 -7.07
C GLU A 82 4.37 12.87 -5.81
N VAL A 83 4.99 14.06 -5.95
CA VAL A 83 5.25 14.96 -4.82
C VAL A 83 3.95 15.53 -4.27
N LYS A 84 3.02 15.98 -5.13
CA LYS A 84 1.69 16.46 -4.69
C LYS A 84 0.93 15.39 -3.92
N LYS A 85 0.88 14.17 -4.46
CA LYS A 85 0.24 13.02 -3.79
C LYS A 85 0.89 12.74 -2.42
N ALA A 86 2.21 12.83 -2.33
CA ALA A 86 2.93 12.65 -1.07
C ALA A 86 2.61 13.75 -0.05
N VAL A 87 2.55 15.02 -0.48
CA VAL A 87 2.12 16.15 0.36
C VAL A 87 0.69 15.95 0.87
N GLU A 88 -0.25 15.61 -0.01
CA GLU A 88 -1.64 15.31 0.36
C GLU A 88 -1.72 14.16 1.36
N THR A 89 -0.95 13.09 1.14
CA THR A 89 -0.91 11.91 2.02
C THR A 89 -0.32 12.27 3.38
N ALA A 90 0.79 13.01 3.42
CA ALA A 90 1.39 13.47 4.67
C ALA A 90 0.45 14.40 5.46
N ASN A 91 -0.28 15.27 4.76
CA ASN A 91 -1.25 16.17 5.37
C ASN A 91 -2.45 15.37 5.93
N PHE A 92 -2.95 14.39 5.17
CA PHE A 92 -4.02 13.50 5.62
C PHE A 92 -3.62 12.68 6.85
N ASN A 93 -2.37 12.22 6.92
CA ASN A 93 -1.82 11.49 8.07
C ASN A 93 -1.54 12.40 9.28
N GLY A 94 -1.61 13.73 9.12
CA GLY A 94 -1.25 14.70 10.15
C GLY A 94 0.25 14.79 10.44
N GLU A 95 1.09 14.39 9.47
CA GLU A 95 2.56 14.53 9.56
C GLU A 95 3.02 15.94 9.20
N ILE A 96 2.22 16.62 8.37
CA ILE A 96 2.36 18.03 8.00
C ILE A 96 1.00 18.71 8.12
N TYR A 97 0.99 20.04 8.17
CA TYR A 97 -0.24 20.82 8.15
C TYR A 97 -0.10 21.98 7.14
N SER A 98 -1.22 22.32 6.50
CA SER A 98 -1.32 23.56 5.72
C SER A 98 -1.43 24.76 6.65
N THR A 99 -0.67 25.80 6.37
CA THR A 99 -0.72 27.07 7.12
C THR A 99 -1.90 27.95 6.67
N SER A 100 -2.00 29.16 7.22
CA SER A 100 -3.00 30.15 6.80
C SER A 100 -2.76 30.71 5.40
N GLU A 101 -1.55 30.55 4.86
CA GLU A 101 -1.24 30.87 3.47
C GLU A 101 -1.61 29.67 2.58
N ASP A 102 -2.36 29.94 1.51
CA ASP A 102 -2.78 28.90 0.56
C ASP A 102 -1.57 28.13 0.03
N ASN A 103 -1.68 26.79 0.03
CA ASN A 103 -0.66 25.86 -0.47
C ASN A 103 0.71 25.98 0.21
N CYS A 104 0.77 26.46 1.46
CA CYS A 104 2.00 26.47 2.24
C CYS A 104 1.92 25.43 3.37
N TYR A 105 2.96 24.60 3.52
CA TYR A 105 2.97 23.46 4.44
C TYR A 105 4.11 23.55 5.46
N ASN A 106 3.86 23.07 6.67
CA ASN A 106 4.85 22.90 7.73
C ASN A 106 4.76 21.50 8.34
N PRO A 107 5.86 20.97 8.90
CA PRO A 107 5.82 19.73 9.65
C PRO A 107 5.08 19.93 10.97
N CYS A 108 4.29 18.93 11.38
CA CYS A 108 3.66 18.89 12.70
C CYS A 108 4.66 18.74 13.85
#